data_AF-A0A9E1MJT6-F1
#
_entry.id   AF-A0A9E1MJT6-F1
#
_cell.length_a   1.000
_cell.length_b   1.000
_cell.length_c   1.000
_cell.angle_alpha   90.00
_cell.angle_beta   90.00
_cell.angle_gamma   90.00
#
_symmetry.space_group_name_H-M   'P 1'
#
loop_
_entity.id
_entity.type
_entity.pdbx_description
1 polymer ?
#
loop_
_entity_poly.entity_id
_entity_poly.type
_entity_poly.pdbx_seq_one_letter_code
_entity_poly.pdbx_strand_id
1 'polypeptide(L)'
;MPANTKKDNLLRYKGHSLMRKDNVIYYGSMTDSHIIMMQILETRNENGLELASRVSVQLQQTAPGLRARDRIVKSTEKSNLWNAMDIASIWLDRALSAK
;
A
#
# COMPACT_ATOMS: atom_id res chain seq x y z
N MET A 1 18.64 30.78 11.10
CA MET A 1 18.31 30.01 9.88
C MET A 1 17.43 28.84 10.28
N PRO A 2 16.18 28.72 9.80
CA PRO A 2 15.29 27.66 10.23
C PRO A 2 15.62 26.35 9.50
N ALA A 3 16.02 25.33 10.25
CA ALA A 3 16.14 23.97 9.76
C ALA A 3 14.73 23.45 9.43
N ASN A 4 14.49 23.20 8.15
CA ASN A 4 13.27 22.60 7.61
C ASN A 4 13.11 21.18 8.18
N THR A 5 12.40 21.05 9.30
CA THR A 5 11.96 19.77 9.86
C THR A 5 10.98 19.16 8.87
N LYS A 6 11.50 18.42 7.89
CA LYS A 6 10.72 17.47 7.09
C LYS A 6 10.05 16.54 8.09
N LYS A 7 8.77 16.81 8.38
CA LYS A 7 7.89 15.94 9.15
C LYS A 7 7.90 14.62 8.40
N ASP A 8 8.70 13.69 8.90
CA ASP A 8 8.75 12.30 8.49
C ASP A 8 7.34 11.75 8.78
N ASN A 9 6.46 11.93 7.80
CA ASN A 9 5.04 11.65 7.86
C ASN A 9 4.86 10.15 7.72
N LEU A 10 5.49 9.39 8.63
CA LEU A 10 5.35 7.96 8.75
C LEU A 10 3.96 7.72 9.35
N LEU A 11 2.92 7.90 8.54
CA LEU A 11 1.56 7.53 8.88
C LEU A 11 1.63 6.04 9.22
N ARG A 12 1.39 5.66 10.47
CA ARG A 12 1.41 4.27 10.89
C ARG A 12 -0.03 3.78 10.97
N TYR A 13 -0.39 2.81 10.15
CA TYR A 13 -1.68 2.15 10.23
C TYR A 13 -1.47 0.76 10.83
N LYS A 14 -2.13 0.46 11.96
CA LYS A 14 -1.98 -0.81 12.71
C LYS A 14 -0.51 -1.23 12.92
N GLY A 15 0.35 -0.31 13.33
CA GLY A 15 1.76 -0.58 13.61
C GLY A 15 2.69 -0.66 12.40
N HIS A 16 2.17 -0.58 11.17
CA HIS A 16 2.96 -0.65 9.94
C HIS A 16 3.05 0.71 9.25
N SER A 17 4.21 0.97 8.65
CA SER A 17 4.47 2.20 7.88
C SER A 17 3.52 2.26 6.68
N LEU A 18 2.73 3.32 6.61
CA LEU A 18 1.83 3.66 5.52
C LEU A 18 2.40 4.90 4.85
N MET A 19 2.86 4.76 3.61
CA MET A 19 3.35 5.88 2.83
C MET A 19 2.39 6.14 1.68
N ARG A 20 1.64 7.24 1.76
CA ARG A 20 0.81 7.71 0.65
C ARG A 20 1.60 8.67 -0.22
N LYS A 21 1.74 8.32 -1.49
CA LYS A 21 2.25 9.16 -2.55
C LYS A 21 1.15 9.34 -3.58
N ASP A 22 0.44 10.46 -3.50
CA ASP A 22 -0.67 10.82 -4.39
C ASP A 22 -1.77 9.74 -4.43
N ASN A 23 -1.90 9.07 -5.58
CA ASN A 23 -2.84 7.98 -5.84
C ASN A 23 -2.28 6.61 -5.50
N VAL A 24 -1.03 6.50 -5.06
CA VAL A 24 -0.40 5.26 -4.64
C VAL A 24 -0.21 5.26 -3.13
N ILE A 25 -0.61 4.18 -2.49
CA ILE A 25 -0.47 3.95 -1.06
C ILE A 25 0.37 2.70 -0.87
N TYR A 26 1.56 2.87 -0.31
CA TYR A 26 2.41 1.77 0.11
C TYR A 26 2.09 1.42 1.57
N TYR A 27 1.84 0.15 1.84
CA TYR A 27 1.54 -0.37 3.16
C TYR A 27 2.49 -1.50 3.51
N GLY A 28 3.31 -1.30 4.54
CA GLY A 28 4.31 -2.27 5.00
C GLY A 28 5.64 -1.60 5.37
N SER A 29 6.49 -2.31 6.11
CA SER A 29 7.83 -1.82 6.42
C SER A 29 8.82 -2.27 5.34
N MET A 30 9.77 -1.41 4.99
CA MET A 30 10.88 -1.79 4.10
C MET A 30 11.82 -2.84 4.75
N THR A 31 11.70 -3.04 6.06
CA THR A 31 12.41 -4.08 6.82
C THR A 31 11.77 -5.46 6.68
N ASP A 32 10.51 -5.51 6.24
CA ASP A 32 9.78 -6.76 6.09
C ASP A 32 10.08 -7.41 4.75
N SER A 33 9.93 -8.74 4.67
CA SER A 33 10.07 -9.50 3.43
C SER A 33 9.03 -9.14 2.37
N HIS A 34 7.90 -8.53 2.75
CA HIS A 34 6.78 -8.19 1.88
C HIS A 34 6.22 -6.80 2.18
N ILE A 35 5.78 -6.11 1.14
CA ILE A 35 5.10 -4.81 1.18
C ILE A 35 3.89 -4.84 0.26
N ILE A 36 2.87 -4.05 0.56
CA ILE A 36 1.71 -3.84 -0.30
C ILE A 36 1.85 -2.50 -1.01
N MET A 37 1.58 -2.47 -2.31
CA MET A 37 1.39 -1.27 -3.10
C MET A 37 -0.06 -1.21 -3.57
N MET A 38 -0.81 -0.23 -3.11
CA MET A 38 -2.16 0.07 -3.59
C MET A 38 -2.10 1.26 -4.53
N GLN A 39 -2.73 1.20 -5.69
CA GLN A 39 -2.81 2.30 -6.64
C GLN A 39 -4.28 2.55 -6.98
N ILE A 40 -4.73 3.77 -6.71
CA ILE A 40 -6.03 4.27 -7.13
C ILE A 40 -5.93 4.57 -8.62
N LEU A 41 -6.64 3.79 -9.42
CA LEU A 41 -6.75 3.94 -10.88
C LEU A 41 -7.86 4.92 -11.25
N GLU A 42 -8.95 4.88 -10.49
CA GLU A 42 -10.15 5.66 -10.78
C GLU A 42 -10.79 6.15 -9.48
N THR A 43 -11.13 7.44 -9.44
CA THR A 43 -11.93 8.06 -8.39
C THR A 43 -13.23 8.58 -8.99
N ARG A 44 -14.33 8.35 -8.30
CA ARG A 44 -15.65 8.88 -8.61
C ARG A 44 -16.04 9.85 -7.53
N ASN A 45 -16.56 10.99 -7.95
CA ASN A 45 -17.07 12.00 -7.04
C ASN A 45 -18.56 11.68 -6.78
N GLU A 46 -18.89 11.19 -5.59
CA GLU A 46 -20.28 11.06 -5.15
C GLU A 46 -20.49 12.02 -3.97
N ASN A 47 -21.44 12.96 -4.12
CA ASN A 47 -21.80 13.96 -3.11
C ASN A 47 -20.63 14.82 -2.59
N GLY A 48 -19.68 15.19 -3.46
CA GLY A 48 -18.54 16.05 -3.11
C GLY A 48 -17.42 15.33 -2.36
N LEU A 49 -17.49 14.00 -2.24
CA LEU A 49 -16.44 13.14 -1.73
C LEU A 49 -15.84 12.31 -2.87
N GLU A 50 -14.52 12.44 -3.06
CA GLU A 50 -13.77 11.62 -4.01
C GLU A 50 -13.62 10.19 -3.46
N LEU A 51 -14.47 9.28 -3.93
CA LEU A 51 -14.44 7.86 -3.61
C LEU A 51 -13.62 7.12 -4.67
N ALA A 52 -12.62 6.36 -4.26
CA ALA A 52 -11.89 5.49 -5.18
C ALA A 52 -12.83 4.37 -5.69
N SER A 53 -13.13 4.39 -7.00
CA SER A 53 -13.95 3.40 -7.69
C SER A 53 -13.16 2.25 -8.28
N ARG A 54 -11.84 2.43 -8.45
CA ARG A 54 -10.95 1.35 -8.84
C ARG A 54 -9.60 1.51 -8.16
N VAL A 55 -9.23 0.52 -7.35
CA VAL A 55 -7.96 0.44 -6.63
C VAL A 55 -7.29 -0.88 -6.97
N SER A 56 -6.13 -0.82 -7.60
CA SER A 56 -5.26 -1.98 -7.77
C SER A 56 -4.46 -2.18 -6.49
N VAL A 57 -4.39 -3.40 -5.99
CA VAL A 57 -3.60 -3.80 -4.82
C VAL A 57 -2.60 -4.83 -5.28
N GLN A 58 -1.33 -4.60 -4.99
CA GLN A 58 -0.22 -5.47 -5.38
C GLN A 58 0.59 -5.81 -4.13
N LEU A 59 0.75 -7.10 -3.86
CA LEU A 59 1.69 -7.61 -2.87
C LEU A 59 3.05 -7.78 -3.54
N GLN A 60 4.03 -7.01 -3.08
CA GLN A 60 5.41 -7.04 -3.56
C GLN A 60 6.33 -7.63 -2.49
N GLN A 61 7.26 -8.49 -2.89
CA GLN A 61 8.31 -9.01 -2.02
C GLN A 61 9.52 -8.08 -2.07
N THR A 62 10.16 -7.78 -0.95
CA THR A 62 11.33 -6.87 -0.90
C THR A 62 12.65 -7.60 -1.14
N ALA A 63 12.62 -8.91 -1.38
CA ALA A 63 13.80 -9.77 -1.55
C ALA A 63 14.81 -9.21 -2.58
N PRO A 64 16.12 -9.13 -2.24
CA PRO A 64 17.13 -8.37 -2.98
C PRO A 64 17.67 -9.06 -4.26
N GLY A 65 16.93 -9.97 -4.89
CA GLY A 65 17.39 -10.71 -6.08
C GLY A 65 16.32 -11.01 -7.13
N LEU A 66 15.06 -10.63 -6.89
CA LEU A 66 13.96 -10.96 -7.80
C LEU A 66 13.74 -9.85 -8.83
N ARG A 67 13.52 -10.23 -10.10
CA ARG A 67 13.10 -9.31 -11.16
C ARG A 67 11.76 -8.68 -10.77
N ALA A 68 11.49 -7.45 -11.20
CA ALA A 68 10.27 -6.70 -10.84
C ALA A 68 8.94 -7.44 -11.07
N ARG A 69 8.93 -8.45 -11.97
CA ARG A 69 7.78 -9.34 -12.18
C ARG A 69 7.64 -10.41 -11.11
N ASP A 70 8.72 -11.11 -10.76
CA ASP A 70 8.71 -12.08 -9.66
C ASP A 70 8.56 -11.40 -8.29
N ARG A 71 8.90 -10.10 -8.23
CA ARG A 71 8.66 -9.27 -7.06
C ARG A 71 7.18 -9.16 -6.72
N ILE A 72 6.28 -9.21 -7.70
CA ILE A 72 4.84 -9.11 -7.46
C ILE A 72 4.31 -10.51 -7.19
N VAL A 73 4.06 -10.83 -5.92
CA VAL A 73 3.55 -12.14 -5.50
C VAL A 73 2.07 -12.29 -5.90
N LYS A 74 1.29 -11.23 -5.67
CA LYS A 74 -0.15 -11.20 -5.98
C LYS A 74 -0.58 -9.80 -6.38
N SER A 75 -1.56 -9.71 -7.27
CA SER A 75 -2.27 -8.46 -7.54
C SER A 75 -3.78 -8.71 -7.61
N THR A 76 -4.57 -7.73 -7.18
CA THR A 76 -6.02 -7.75 -7.30
C THR A 76 -6.53 -6.34 -7.53
N GLU A 77 -7.62 -6.20 -8.26
CA GLU A 77 -8.30 -4.93 -8.41
C GLU A 77 -9.59 -4.96 -7.58
N LYS A 78 -9.87 -3.84 -6.91
CA LYS A 78 -11.04 -3.67 -6.06
C LYS A 78 -11.77 -2.40 -6.42
N SER A 79 -13.09 -2.45 -6.30
CA SER A 79 -13.98 -1.32 -6.59
C SER A 79 -13.94 -0.22 -5.52
N ASN A 80 -13.40 -0.51 -4.33
CA ASN A 80 -13.42 0.41 -3.20
C ASN A 80 -12.10 0.34 -2.43
N LEU A 81 -11.62 1.50 -1.95
CA LEU A 81 -10.41 1.59 -1.13
C LEU A 81 -10.52 0.78 0.18
N TRP A 82 -11.70 0.75 0.79
CA TRP A 82 -11.93 -0.03 2.02
C TRP A 82 -11.68 -1.52 1.81
N ASN A 83 -12.24 -2.10 0.74
CA ASN A 83 -12.02 -3.50 0.38
C ASN A 83 -10.56 -3.78 0.00
N ALA A 84 -9.92 -2.83 -0.69
CA ALA A 84 -8.50 -2.89 -1.00
C ALA A 84 -7.63 -2.93 0.26
N MET A 85 -7.94 -2.09 1.25
CA MET A 85 -7.21 -2.01 2.50
C MET A 85 -7.40 -3.26 3.38
N ASP A 86 -8.60 -3.82 3.44
CA ASP A 86 -8.86 -5.05 4.18
C ASP A 86 -8.04 -6.22 3.62
N ILE A 87 -8.09 -6.40 2.30
CA ILE A 87 -7.29 -7.43 1.60
C ILE A 87 -5.80 -7.17 1.74
N ALA A 88 -5.36 -5.91 1.61
CA ALA A 88 -3.96 -5.52 1.82
C ALA A 88 -3.45 -5.94 3.20
N SER A 89 -4.25 -5.69 4.25
CA SER A 89 -3.90 -6.06 5.61
C SER A 89 -3.78 -7.57 5.80
N ILE A 90 -4.74 -8.34 5.26
CA ILE A 90 -4.74 -9.81 5.33
C ILE A 90 -3.56 -10.40 4.54
N TRP A 91 -3.25 -9.83 3.38
CA TRP A 91 -2.14 -10.28 2.55
C TRP A 91 -0.80 -10.02 3.20
N LEU A 92 -0.60 -8.82 3.76
CA LEU A 92 0.61 -8.49 4.48
C LEU A 92 0.74 -9.40 5.71
N ASP A 93 -0.30 -9.51 6.54
CA ASP A 93 -0.29 -10.35 7.74
C ASP A 93 0.03 -11.81 7.42
N ARG A 94 -0.62 -12.41 6.40
CA ARG A 94 -0.31 -13.78 5.96
C ARG A 94 1.11 -13.90 5.41
N ALA A 95 1.61 -12.91 4.69
CA ALA A 95 2.94 -12.94 4.10
C ALA A 95 4.06 -12.73 5.13
N LEU A 96 3.77 -12.05 6.24
CA LEU A 96 4.68 -11.89 7.39
C LEU A 96 4.59 -13.06 8.38
N SER A 97 3.38 -13.61 8.56
CA SER A 97 3.08 -14.74 9.45
C SER A 97 3.51 -16.09 8.86
N ALA A 98 3.70 -16.18 7.54
CA ALA A 98 4.23 -17.38 6.88
C ALA A 98 5.73 -17.65 7.17
N LYS A 99 6.24 -17.26 8.34
CA LYS A 99 7.62 -17.45 8.79
C LYS A 99 7.73 -18.59 9.79
#